data_AF-A0A2E8VID2-F1
#
_entry.id   AF-A0A2E8VID2-F1
#
_cell.length_a   1.000
_cell.length_b   1.000
_cell.length_c   1.000
_cell.angle_alpha   90.00
_cell.angle_beta   90.00
_cell.angle_gamma   90.00
#
_symmetry.space_group_name_H-M   'P 1'
#
loop_
_entity.id
_entity.type
_entity.pdbx_description
1 polymer ?
#
loop_
_entity_poly.entity_id
_entity_poly.type
_entity_poly.pdbx_seq_one_letter_code
_entity_poly.pdbx_strand_id
1 'polypeptide(L)'
;MKKYLILIFLVFGCDSKTKLKKVKVPIGYEEMTMIWVPGGSFMMGSNDKMARNDEKPKHKVQLDGFWISETPVTNNQFAAFVNVTNYKTTAETPPSLEDIMSQLPKDTPPPPKELLVAGSLTFVQSDQPANPTSSIDWWQWSPQISWKNPRGKDSSIDNLGNHPVVHVSWYDAQEFSFWLNMELPTEAQWEYAAKLGGISNRREMNIWQGIFPISNNRDDGFVKTNPVKYYKPNNIGLYDMAGNVWEWVRDWYRPNTYSIQDQRKNPLGPNSSYDPFEPTVPKRVTRGGSFLCNDQYCAGYRPTARMKTSPDTSLEHTGFRCIMTEQQMNKYLKKN
;
A
#
# COMPACT_ATOMS: atom_id res chain seq x y z
N MET A 1 -16.99 15.54 69.00
CA MET A 1 -17.73 14.90 67.90
C MET A 1 -17.17 15.43 66.58
N LYS A 2 -16.67 14.53 65.71
CA LYS A 2 -15.82 14.81 64.55
C LYS A 2 -16.62 15.52 63.43
N LYS A 3 -16.10 16.63 62.90
CA LYS A 3 -16.57 17.25 61.64
C LYS A 3 -15.98 16.46 60.47
N TYR A 4 -16.83 15.82 59.67
CA TYR A 4 -16.39 15.15 58.44
C TYR A 4 -16.36 16.17 57.29
N LEU A 5 -15.16 16.38 56.74
CA LEU A 5 -14.94 17.13 55.51
C LEU A 5 -15.22 16.18 54.34
N ILE A 6 -16.34 16.36 53.64
CA ILE A 6 -16.65 15.61 52.43
C ILE A 6 -15.88 16.25 51.27
N LEU A 7 -14.78 15.61 50.86
CA LEU A 7 -14.03 15.97 49.66
C LEU A 7 -14.78 15.40 48.44
N ILE A 8 -15.44 16.25 47.68
CA ILE A 8 -16.04 15.89 46.39
C ILE A 8 -14.90 15.81 45.37
N PHE A 9 -14.46 14.60 45.04
CA PHE A 9 -13.62 14.37 43.87
C PHE A 9 -14.49 14.50 42.61
N LEU A 10 -14.40 15.65 41.94
CA LEU A 10 -14.81 15.80 40.55
C LEU A 10 -13.86 14.95 39.69
N VAL A 11 -14.30 13.74 39.36
CA VAL A 11 -13.67 12.92 38.32
C VAL A 11 -14.00 13.61 36.99
N PHE A 12 -13.06 14.38 36.45
CA PHE A 12 -13.11 14.80 35.05
C PHE A 12 -12.98 13.55 34.18
N GLY A 13 -14.12 13.03 33.73
CA GLY A 13 -14.18 12.05 32.64
C GLY A 13 -13.60 12.70 31.39
N CYS A 14 -12.39 12.29 31.01
CA CYS A 14 -11.74 12.69 29.78
C CYS A 14 -12.38 11.89 28.63
N ASP A 15 -13.55 12.32 28.15
CA ASP A 15 -14.14 11.80 26.91
C ASP A 15 -13.62 12.64 25.74
N SER A 16 -12.31 12.64 25.53
CA SER A 16 -11.66 13.32 24.40
C SER A 16 -11.51 12.35 23.23
N LYS A 17 -12.64 11.93 22.64
CA LYS A 17 -12.60 11.51 21.23
C LYS A 17 -12.30 12.74 20.40
N THR A 18 -11.03 13.08 20.27
CA THR A 18 -10.55 14.17 19.41
C THR A 18 -11.18 13.98 18.04
N LYS A 19 -12.05 14.91 17.64
CA LYS A 19 -12.79 14.81 16.38
C LYS A 19 -11.78 14.79 15.23
N LEU A 20 -11.68 13.66 14.53
CA LEU A 20 -10.78 13.51 13.39
C LEU A 20 -11.11 14.58 12.34
N LYS A 21 -10.10 15.35 11.93
CA LYS A 21 -10.25 16.36 10.88
C LYS A 21 -10.28 15.64 9.53
N LYS A 22 -11.40 15.76 8.82
CA LYS A 22 -11.63 15.14 7.51
C LYS A 22 -11.99 16.20 6.47
N VAL A 23 -11.57 16.00 5.23
CA VAL A 23 -11.97 16.81 4.06
C VAL A 23 -12.38 15.86 2.94
N LYS A 24 -13.48 16.13 2.27
CA LYS A 24 -13.87 15.41 1.06
C LYS A 24 -13.34 16.14 -0.17
N VAL A 25 -12.70 15.41 -1.07
CA VAL A 25 -12.18 15.90 -2.35
C VAL A 25 -12.97 15.18 -3.46
N PRO A 26 -13.74 15.90 -4.30
CA PRO A 26 -14.42 15.32 -5.45
C PRO A 26 -13.41 14.79 -6.49
N ILE A 27 -13.76 13.66 -7.12
CA ILE A 27 -12.99 12.98 -8.15
C ILE A 27 -13.97 12.61 -9.27
N GLY A 28 -14.25 13.55 -10.18
CA GLY A 28 -15.34 13.39 -11.14
C GLY A 28 -16.68 13.27 -10.40
N TYR A 29 -17.36 12.12 -10.55
CA TYR A 29 -18.62 11.79 -9.85
C TYR A 29 -18.41 11.06 -8.52
N GLU A 30 -17.16 10.77 -8.17
CA GLU A 30 -16.77 10.09 -6.93
C GLU A 30 -16.22 11.09 -5.90
N GLU A 31 -15.97 10.62 -4.69
CA GLU A 31 -15.34 11.39 -3.63
C GLU A 31 -14.20 10.62 -2.98
N MET A 32 -13.16 11.33 -2.55
CA MET A 32 -12.10 10.82 -1.68
C MET A 32 -12.09 11.60 -0.37
N THR A 33 -12.22 10.88 0.74
CA THR A 33 -12.05 11.47 2.07
C THR A 33 -10.57 11.49 2.43
N MET A 34 -10.06 12.66 2.79
CA MET A 34 -8.72 12.89 3.33
C MET A 34 -8.79 13.06 4.85
N ILE A 35 -7.88 12.43 5.58
CA ILE A 35 -7.73 12.48 7.03
C ILE A 35 -6.46 13.24 7.38
N TRP A 36 -6.54 14.16 8.33
CA TRP A 36 -5.36 14.84 8.86
C TRP A 36 -4.59 13.94 9.84
N VAL A 37 -3.31 13.76 9.57
CA VAL A 37 -2.33 13.15 10.47
C VAL A 37 -1.47 14.26 11.06
N PRO A 38 -1.51 14.49 12.39
CA PRO A 38 -0.69 15.52 13.01
C PRO A 38 0.80 15.18 12.87
N GLY A 39 1.65 16.20 12.68
CA GLY A 39 3.10 16.01 12.68
C GLY A 39 3.60 15.55 14.05
N GLY A 40 4.74 14.86 14.06
CA GLY A 40 5.29 14.29 15.28
C GLY A 40 6.58 13.51 15.05
N SER A 41 7.06 12.87 16.12
CA SER A 41 8.18 11.94 16.04
C SER A 41 7.71 10.52 16.34
N PHE A 42 8.27 9.54 15.64
CA PHE A 42 8.02 8.13 15.92
C PHE A 42 9.29 7.30 15.71
N MET A 43 9.26 6.06 16.19
CA MET A 43 10.31 5.10 15.89
C MET A 43 9.90 4.30 14.65
N MET A 44 10.54 4.56 13.52
CA MET A 44 10.37 3.84 12.26
C MET A 44 11.17 2.54 12.26
N GLY A 45 10.66 1.50 11.59
CA GLY A 45 11.23 0.15 11.60
C GLY A 45 10.99 -0.60 12.90
N SER A 46 11.68 -1.74 13.06
CA SER A 46 11.64 -2.57 14.26
C SER A 46 12.96 -3.32 14.46
N ASN A 47 13.30 -3.61 15.73
CA ASN A 47 14.40 -4.49 16.11
C ASN A 47 13.89 -5.83 16.68
N ASP A 48 12.57 -6.09 16.58
CA ASP A 48 11.95 -7.29 17.15
C ASP A 48 12.40 -8.54 16.40
N LYS A 49 12.17 -9.71 17.00
CA LYS A 49 12.57 -11.01 16.42
C LYS A 49 11.96 -11.27 15.03
N MET A 50 10.75 -10.76 14.78
CA MET A 50 10.05 -10.90 13.50
C MET A 50 10.50 -9.86 12.45
N ALA A 51 11.30 -8.87 12.83
CA ALA A 51 11.75 -7.84 11.90
C ALA A 51 12.83 -8.40 10.97
N ARG A 52 12.60 -8.27 9.66
CA ARG A 52 13.60 -8.57 8.63
C ARG A 52 14.76 -7.59 8.68
N ASN A 53 15.87 -7.93 8.03
CA ASN A 53 17.08 -7.11 8.04
C ASN A 53 16.86 -5.72 7.43
N ASP A 54 15.99 -5.62 6.44
CA ASP A 54 15.63 -4.37 5.78
C ASP A 54 14.60 -3.53 6.55
N GLU A 55 14.04 -4.06 7.65
CA GLU A 55 13.19 -3.34 8.60
C GLU A 55 14.00 -2.74 9.78
N LYS A 56 15.31 -3.00 9.80
CA LYS A 56 16.27 -2.58 10.83
C LYS A 56 17.23 -1.49 10.28
N PRO A 57 17.82 -0.66 11.16
CA PRO A 57 17.52 -0.56 12.59
C PRO A 57 16.24 0.24 12.84
N LYS A 58 15.59 -0.02 13.98
CA LYS A 58 14.60 0.89 14.53
C LYS A 58 15.24 2.26 14.83
N HIS A 59 14.68 3.33 14.30
CA HIS A 59 15.27 4.67 14.37
C HIS A 59 14.22 5.77 14.50
N LYS A 60 14.60 6.94 15.03
CA LYS A 60 13.67 8.07 15.21
C LYS A 60 13.48 8.81 13.88
N VAL A 61 12.24 9.10 13.52
CA VAL A 61 11.87 9.96 12.39
C VAL A 61 10.93 11.05 12.88
N GLN A 62 11.08 12.25 12.36
CA GLN A 62 10.19 13.39 12.55
C GLN A 62 9.47 13.71 11.24
N LEU A 63 8.16 13.88 11.30
CA LEU A 63 7.32 14.25 10.17
C LEU A 63 6.53 15.53 10.47
N ASP A 64 6.38 16.37 9.46
CA ASP A 64 5.37 17.42 9.47
C ASP A 64 3.97 16.81 9.32
N GLY A 65 2.93 17.57 9.64
CA GLY A 65 1.55 17.11 9.46
C GLY A 65 1.17 17.00 7.99
N PHE A 66 0.34 16.02 7.65
CA PHE A 66 -0.12 15.78 6.28
C PHE A 66 -1.53 15.21 6.25
N TRP A 67 -2.16 15.29 5.09
CA TRP A 67 -3.42 14.65 4.78
C TRP A 67 -3.17 13.34 4.04
N ILE A 68 -3.92 12.30 4.37
CA ILE A 68 -3.84 10.99 3.73
C ILE A 68 -5.24 10.48 3.41
N SER A 69 -5.41 9.81 2.28
CA SER A 69 -6.71 9.25 1.93
C SER A 69 -7.13 8.18 2.95
N GLU A 70 -8.40 8.26 3.34
CA GLU A 70 -9.03 7.41 4.37
C GLU A 70 -8.94 5.93 4.00
N THR A 71 -8.95 5.63 2.70
CA THR A 71 -8.88 4.29 2.10
C THR A 71 -7.81 4.26 1.02
N PRO A 72 -7.41 3.07 0.56
CA PRO A 72 -6.84 2.91 -0.79
C PRO A 72 -7.76 3.50 -1.86
N VAL A 73 -7.18 3.85 -3.01
CA VAL A 73 -7.94 4.31 -4.19
C VAL A 73 -8.85 3.19 -4.69
N THR A 74 -10.12 3.51 -4.95
CA THR A 74 -11.11 2.52 -5.40
C THR A 74 -11.16 2.40 -6.92
N ASN A 75 -11.75 1.32 -7.43
CA ASN A 75 -11.99 1.14 -8.86
C ASN A 75 -12.81 2.29 -9.45
N ASN A 76 -13.85 2.77 -8.74
CA ASN A 76 -14.64 3.89 -9.23
C ASN A 76 -13.85 5.20 -9.31
N GLN A 77 -13.03 5.50 -8.29
CA GLN A 77 -12.16 6.68 -8.31
C GLN A 77 -11.15 6.60 -9.46
N PHE A 78 -10.53 5.44 -9.66
CA PHE A 78 -9.60 5.23 -10.77
C PHE A 78 -10.30 5.28 -12.14
N ALA A 79 -11.52 4.76 -12.25
CA ALA A 79 -12.32 4.88 -13.46
C ALA A 79 -12.66 6.34 -13.79
N ALA A 80 -12.94 7.18 -12.79
CA ALA A 80 -13.15 8.61 -13.00
C ALA A 80 -11.90 9.30 -13.57
N PHE A 81 -10.71 8.94 -13.09
CA PHE A 81 -9.44 9.38 -13.68
C PHE A 81 -9.32 8.96 -15.14
N VAL A 82 -9.46 7.66 -15.43
CA VAL A 82 -9.32 7.13 -16.79
C VAL A 82 -10.35 7.73 -17.75
N ASN A 83 -11.59 7.92 -17.31
CA ASN A 83 -12.65 8.50 -18.15
C ASN A 83 -12.36 9.95 -18.55
N VAL A 84 -11.69 10.73 -17.69
CA VAL A 84 -11.34 12.13 -17.98
C VAL A 84 -10.08 12.22 -18.84
N THR A 85 -9.09 11.38 -18.57
CA THR A 85 -7.75 11.52 -19.16
C THR A 85 -7.51 10.59 -20.36
N ASN A 86 -8.37 9.60 -20.57
CA ASN A 86 -8.15 8.47 -21.49
C ASN A 86 -6.84 7.71 -21.19
N TYR A 87 -6.40 7.71 -19.93
CA TYR A 87 -5.17 7.06 -19.51
C TYR A 87 -5.22 5.55 -19.78
N LYS A 88 -4.10 5.00 -20.28
CA LYS A 88 -3.87 3.57 -20.41
C LYS A 88 -2.83 3.17 -19.39
N THR A 89 -3.13 2.16 -18.58
CA THR A 89 -2.19 1.71 -17.56
C THR A 89 -1.00 0.98 -18.18
N THR A 90 0.03 0.79 -17.36
CA THR A 90 1.19 -0.05 -17.68
C THR A 90 0.73 -1.47 -18.05
N ALA A 91 -0.28 -2.02 -17.34
CA ALA A 91 -0.84 -3.33 -17.64
C ALA A 91 -1.61 -3.41 -18.98
N GLU A 92 -2.07 -2.26 -19.50
CA GLU A 92 -2.76 -2.16 -20.79
C GLU A 92 -1.79 -1.87 -21.95
N THR A 93 -0.49 -1.79 -21.68
CA THR A 93 0.55 -1.45 -22.64
C THR A 93 1.55 -2.60 -22.77
N PRO A 94 1.87 -3.09 -23.99
CA PRO A 94 2.90 -4.11 -24.17
C PRO A 94 4.27 -3.62 -23.67
N PRO A 95 5.03 -4.44 -22.94
CA PRO A 95 6.34 -4.04 -22.48
C PRO A 95 7.32 -3.88 -23.65
N SER A 96 8.22 -2.90 -23.56
CA SER A 96 9.29 -2.71 -24.53
C SER A 96 10.34 -3.79 -24.35
N LEU A 97 10.76 -4.41 -25.45
CA LEU A 97 11.89 -5.34 -25.43
C LEU A 97 13.18 -4.64 -24.95
N GLU A 98 13.38 -3.39 -25.35
CA GLU A 98 14.55 -2.60 -24.92
C GLU A 98 14.54 -2.41 -23.40
N ASP A 99 13.39 -2.03 -22.83
CA ASP A 99 13.25 -1.81 -21.38
C ASP A 99 13.49 -3.11 -20.61
N ILE A 100 12.92 -4.23 -21.06
CA ILE A 100 13.15 -5.54 -20.44
C ILE A 100 14.63 -5.92 -20.50
N MET A 101 15.24 -5.83 -21.68
CA MET A 101 16.65 -6.22 -21.87
C MET A 101 17.61 -5.33 -21.07
N SER A 102 17.27 -4.07 -20.85
CA SER A 102 18.06 -3.14 -20.02
C SER A 102 18.15 -3.55 -18.55
N GLN A 103 17.15 -4.30 -18.07
CA GLN A 103 17.05 -4.75 -16.68
C GLN A 103 17.65 -6.14 -16.45
N LEU A 104 17.90 -6.91 -17.50
CA LEU A 104 18.42 -8.28 -17.43
C LEU A 104 19.95 -8.31 -17.36
N PRO A 105 20.55 -9.37 -16.78
CA PRO A 105 21.99 -9.57 -16.85
C PRO A 105 22.49 -9.54 -18.29
N LYS A 106 23.73 -9.05 -18.47
CA LYS A 106 24.41 -9.07 -19.76
C LYS A 106 24.39 -10.49 -20.34
N ASP A 107 24.14 -10.59 -21.65
CA ASP A 107 24.06 -11.85 -22.42
C ASP A 107 22.80 -12.70 -22.15
N THR A 108 21.80 -12.19 -21.42
CA THR A 108 20.48 -12.84 -21.31
C THR A 108 19.80 -12.84 -22.69
N PRO A 109 19.31 -13.99 -23.21
CA PRO A 109 18.57 -14.01 -24.47
C PRO A 109 17.26 -13.23 -24.35
N PRO A 110 16.76 -12.60 -25.43
CA PRO A 110 15.50 -11.89 -25.40
C PRO A 110 14.35 -12.85 -25.05
N PRO A 111 13.37 -12.38 -24.25
CA PRO A 111 12.19 -13.18 -23.99
C PRO A 111 11.43 -13.49 -25.29
N PRO A 112 10.71 -14.62 -25.36
CA PRO A 112 9.84 -14.92 -26.48
C PRO A 112 8.85 -13.77 -26.75
N LYS A 113 8.59 -13.47 -28.03
CA LYS A 113 7.76 -12.31 -28.44
C LYS A 113 6.33 -12.42 -27.93
N GLU A 114 5.83 -13.64 -27.79
CA GLU A 114 4.54 -13.97 -27.21
C GLU A 114 4.37 -13.53 -25.74
N LEU A 115 5.47 -13.27 -25.02
CA LEU A 115 5.45 -12.70 -23.68
C LEU A 115 5.47 -11.16 -23.68
N LEU A 116 5.81 -10.52 -24.80
CA LEU A 116 5.85 -9.07 -24.98
C LEU A 116 4.46 -8.50 -25.31
N VAL A 117 3.47 -8.87 -24.51
CA VAL A 117 2.07 -8.46 -24.67
C VAL A 117 1.60 -7.75 -23.41
N ALA A 118 0.64 -6.84 -23.55
CA ALA A 118 0.01 -6.19 -22.40
C ALA A 118 -0.53 -7.24 -21.42
N GLY A 119 -0.38 -7.02 -20.12
CA GLY A 119 -0.76 -7.97 -19.09
C GLY A 119 -0.34 -7.53 -17.70
N SER A 120 -0.56 -8.42 -16.73
CA SER A 120 -0.23 -8.18 -15.34
C SER A 120 0.13 -9.48 -14.63
N LEU A 121 0.86 -9.40 -13.52
CA LEU A 121 1.16 -10.56 -12.70
C LEU A 121 -0.07 -10.97 -11.87
N THR A 122 -0.46 -12.23 -12.01
CA THR A 122 -1.55 -12.86 -11.26
C THR A 122 -1.03 -14.00 -10.41
N PHE A 123 -1.68 -14.22 -9.26
CA PHE A 123 -1.36 -15.34 -8.39
C PHE A 123 -1.96 -16.64 -8.93
N VAL A 124 -1.17 -17.71 -8.86
CA VAL A 124 -1.55 -19.07 -9.22
C VAL A 124 -1.31 -19.97 -8.01
N GLN A 125 -2.35 -20.67 -7.58
CA GLN A 125 -2.20 -21.62 -6.49
C GLN A 125 -1.26 -22.76 -6.89
N SER A 126 -0.48 -23.22 -5.91
CA SER A 126 0.32 -24.45 -6.04
C SER A 126 -0.29 -25.56 -5.20
N ASP A 127 -0.02 -26.81 -5.60
CA ASP A 127 -0.30 -28.02 -4.84
C ASP A 127 0.72 -28.28 -3.72
N GLN A 128 1.80 -27.50 -3.66
CA GLN A 128 2.84 -27.57 -2.63
C GLN A 128 2.79 -26.35 -1.70
N PRO A 129 3.05 -26.52 -0.39
CA PRO A 129 3.05 -25.41 0.56
C PRO A 129 4.27 -24.52 0.31
N ALA A 130 4.11 -23.21 0.54
CA ALA A 130 5.24 -22.29 0.44
C ALA A 130 6.31 -22.64 1.48
N ASN A 131 7.56 -22.74 1.02
CA ASN A 131 8.73 -22.90 1.85
C ASN A 131 9.68 -21.72 1.60
N PRO A 132 10.27 -21.09 2.64
CA PRO A 132 11.27 -20.03 2.46
C PRO A 132 12.43 -20.37 1.52
N THR A 133 12.70 -21.65 1.25
CA THR A 133 13.76 -22.12 0.32
C THR A 133 13.24 -22.64 -1.02
N SER A 134 11.92 -22.70 -1.24
CA SER A 134 11.37 -23.22 -2.50
C SER A 134 11.40 -22.17 -3.60
N SER A 135 11.81 -22.58 -4.80
CA SER A 135 11.71 -21.80 -6.05
C SER A 135 10.29 -21.83 -6.65
N ILE A 136 9.26 -22.05 -5.82
CA ILE A 136 7.87 -22.09 -6.31
C ILE A 136 7.48 -20.67 -6.69
N ASP A 137 7.26 -20.47 -7.98
CA ASP A 137 6.75 -19.23 -8.52
C ASP A 137 5.22 -19.35 -8.66
N TRP A 138 4.49 -18.74 -7.73
CA TRP A 138 3.04 -18.59 -7.83
C TRP A 138 2.66 -17.30 -8.56
N TRP A 139 3.61 -16.56 -9.14
CA TRP A 139 3.32 -15.42 -9.98
C TRP A 139 3.43 -15.81 -11.45
N GLN A 140 2.38 -15.52 -12.20
CA GLN A 140 2.35 -15.77 -13.62
C GLN A 140 2.06 -14.46 -14.36
N TRP A 141 2.81 -14.21 -15.44
CA TRP A 141 2.43 -13.19 -16.41
C TRP A 141 1.16 -13.62 -17.12
N SER A 142 0.08 -12.85 -16.92
CA SER A 142 -1.22 -13.10 -17.50
C SER A 142 -1.53 -12.04 -18.57
N PRO A 143 -1.47 -12.41 -19.86
CA PRO A 143 -1.80 -11.50 -20.95
C PRO A 143 -3.23 -10.95 -20.83
N GLN A 144 -3.39 -9.70 -21.25
CA GLN A 144 -4.67 -8.99 -21.37
C GLN A 144 -5.43 -8.87 -20.03
N ILE A 145 -4.72 -8.95 -18.90
CA ILE A 145 -5.23 -8.63 -17.57
C ILE A 145 -4.80 -7.23 -17.16
N SER A 146 -5.75 -6.42 -16.70
CA SER A 146 -5.53 -5.08 -16.19
C SER A 146 -6.53 -4.77 -15.06
N TRP A 147 -6.53 -3.52 -14.61
CA TRP A 147 -7.47 -3.03 -13.59
C TRP A 147 -8.94 -3.18 -13.99
N LYS A 148 -9.25 -3.27 -15.30
CA LYS A 148 -10.62 -3.42 -15.82
C LYS A 148 -11.19 -4.83 -15.68
N ASN A 149 -10.32 -5.84 -15.62
CA ASN A 149 -10.67 -7.25 -15.56
C ASN A 149 -9.79 -8.00 -14.53
N PRO A 150 -9.83 -7.60 -13.24
CA PRO A 150 -8.86 -8.01 -12.22
C PRO A 150 -9.00 -9.47 -11.73
N ARG A 151 -10.00 -10.20 -12.24
CA ARG A 151 -10.28 -11.59 -11.85
C ARG A 151 -10.11 -12.56 -13.02
N GLY A 152 -9.46 -12.13 -14.11
CA GLY A 152 -9.23 -12.92 -15.32
C GLY A 152 -9.80 -12.25 -16.56
N LYS A 153 -9.44 -12.78 -17.74
CA LYS A 153 -9.69 -12.14 -19.04
C LYS A 153 -11.17 -11.80 -19.29
N ASP A 154 -12.08 -12.64 -18.81
CA ASP A 154 -13.53 -12.54 -19.01
C ASP A 154 -14.23 -11.84 -17.84
N SER A 155 -13.47 -11.31 -16.87
CA SER A 155 -14.01 -10.57 -15.73
C SER A 155 -14.14 -9.08 -16.03
N SER A 156 -14.90 -8.39 -15.19
CA SER A 156 -15.00 -6.93 -15.19
C SER A 156 -14.88 -6.39 -13.76
N ILE A 157 -14.87 -5.07 -13.62
CA ILE A 157 -15.03 -4.39 -12.33
C ILE A 157 -16.50 -4.24 -11.90
N ASP A 158 -17.44 -4.91 -12.57
CA ASP A 158 -18.86 -4.86 -12.18
C ASP A 158 -19.04 -5.37 -10.75
N ASN A 159 -19.74 -4.59 -9.93
CA ASN A 159 -19.89 -4.79 -8.48
C ASN A 159 -18.58 -4.71 -7.67
N LEU A 160 -17.47 -4.25 -8.27
CA LEU A 160 -16.18 -4.03 -7.61
C LEU A 160 -15.82 -2.54 -7.48
N GLY A 161 -16.77 -1.63 -7.72
CA GLY A 161 -16.52 -0.18 -7.70
C GLY A 161 -15.89 0.36 -6.41
N ASN A 162 -16.30 -0.20 -5.27
CA ASN A 162 -15.75 0.14 -3.95
C ASN A 162 -14.59 -0.77 -3.49
N HIS A 163 -14.12 -1.69 -4.33
CA HIS A 163 -12.88 -2.42 -4.03
C HIS A 163 -11.67 -1.54 -4.37
N PRO A 164 -10.51 -1.76 -3.72
CA PRO A 164 -9.28 -1.10 -4.11
C PRO A 164 -8.94 -1.44 -5.57
N VAL A 165 -8.46 -0.45 -6.32
CA VAL A 165 -7.92 -0.69 -7.65
C VAL A 165 -6.62 -1.51 -7.54
N VAL A 166 -6.47 -2.51 -8.40
CA VAL A 166 -5.31 -3.40 -8.49
C VAL A 166 -4.85 -3.50 -9.95
N HIS A 167 -3.76 -4.24 -10.21
CA HIS A 167 -3.11 -4.25 -11.53
C HIS A 167 -2.69 -2.84 -11.98
N VAL A 168 -2.27 -2.03 -11.02
CA VAL A 168 -1.69 -0.70 -11.23
C VAL A 168 -0.22 -0.72 -10.82
N SER A 169 0.63 -0.23 -11.70
CA SER A 169 2.05 -0.05 -11.44
C SER A 169 2.29 1.17 -10.55
N TRP A 170 3.54 1.40 -10.15
CA TRP A 170 3.92 2.61 -9.44
C TRP A 170 3.72 3.86 -10.33
N TYR A 171 3.96 3.74 -11.64
CA TYR A 171 3.73 4.82 -12.59
C TYR A 171 2.25 5.17 -12.71
N ASP A 172 1.39 4.16 -12.79
CA ASP A 172 -0.07 4.37 -12.86
C ASP A 172 -0.58 5.09 -11.61
N ALA A 173 -0.08 4.69 -10.44
CA ALA A 173 -0.42 5.29 -9.15
C ALA A 173 0.06 6.75 -9.02
N GLN A 174 1.23 7.06 -9.58
CA GLN A 174 1.77 8.41 -9.62
C GLN A 174 0.98 9.33 -10.55
N GLU A 175 0.61 8.86 -11.75
CA GLU A 175 -0.18 9.64 -12.71
C GLU A 175 -1.57 9.97 -12.16
N PHE A 176 -2.23 9.00 -11.52
CA PHE A 176 -3.48 9.25 -10.81
C PHE A 176 -3.32 10.31 -9.70
N SER A 177 -2.28 10.17 -8.87
CA SER A 177 -2.05 11.09 -7.75
C SER A 177 -1.76 12.50 -8.27
N PHE A 178 -0.94 12.62 -9.31
CA PHE A 178 -0.58 13.89 -9.92
C PHE A 178 -1.79 14.61 -10.54
N TRP A 179 -2.69 13.87 -11.20
CA TRP A 179 -3.93 14.42 -11.77
C TRP A 179 -4.78 15.17 -10.72
N LEU A 180 -4.77 14.72 -9.47
CA LEU A 180 -5.47 15.36 -8.35
C LEU A 180 -4.63 16.40 -7.59
N ASN A 181 -3.43 16.73 -8.07
CA ASN A 181 -2.44 17.53 -7.33
C ASN A 181 -2.09 16.91 -5.95
N MET A 182 -2.12 15.58 -5.88
CA MET A 182 -1.74 14.76 -4.73
C MET A 182 -0.39 14.09 -4.99
N GLU A 183 0.09 13.35 -4.00
CA GLU A 183 1.30 12.53 -4.08
C GLU A 183 1.05 11.13 -3.52
N LEU A 184 1.91 10.16 -3.87
CA LEU A 184 2.04 8.95 -3.07
C LEU A 184 2.68 9.28 -1.71
N PRO A 185 2.25 8.62 -0.61
CA PRO A 185 2.91 8.78 0.69
C PRO A 185 4.38 8.39 0.60
N THR A 186 5.24 9.03 1.39
CA THR A 186 6.54 8.43 1.67
C THR A 186 6.39 7.17 2.51
N GLU A 187 7.40 6.30 2.45
CA GLU A 187 7.49 5.11 3.27
C GLU A 187 7.31 5.45 4.77
N ALA A 188 7.91 6.56 5.21
CA ALA A 188 7.80 7.04 6.58
C ALA A 188 6.42 7.60 6.92
N GLN A 189 5.79 8.36 6.03
CA GLN A 189 4.43 8.87 6.24
C GLN A 189 3.43 7.73 6.36
N TRP A 190 3.55 6.72 5.50
CA TRP A 190 2.69 5.53 5.54
C TRP A 190 2.85 4.78 6.86
N GLU A 191 4.10 4.47 7.27
CA GLU A 191 4.34 3.73 8.52
C GLU A 191 3.93 4.53 9.75
N TYR A 192 4.15 5.84 9.75
CA TYR A 192 3.73 6.72 10.83
C TYR A 192 2.22 6.70 11.01
N ALA A 193 1.46 6.84 9.91
CA ALA A 193 0.01 6.78 9.93
C ALA A 193 -0.51 5.41 10.41
N ALA A 194 0.12 4.31 9.94
CA ALA A 194 -0.22 2.96 10.39
C ALA A 194 0.04 2.77 11.90
N LYS A 195 1.22 3.19 12.38
CA LYS A 195 1.59 3.06 13.81
C LYS A 195 0.76 3.95 14.72
N LEU A 196 0.46 5.17 14.31
CA LEU A 196 -0.37 6.10 15.09
C LEU A 196 -1.80 5.58 15.26
N GLY A 197 -2.31 4.87 14.25
CA GLY A 197 -3.60 4.19 14.31
C GLY A 197 -3.65 2.91 15.13
N GLY A 198 -2.50 2.35 15.51
CA GLY A 198 -2.42 1.07 16.20
C GLY A 198 -2.58 -0.14 15.28
N ILE A 199 -2.41 -1.33 15.85
CA ILE A 199 -2.46 -2.61 15.14
C ILE A 199 -3.91 -3.09 15.06
N SER A 200 -4.39 -3.39 13.85
CA SER A 200 -5.70 -3.99 13.64
C SER A 200 -5.78 -5.39 14.23
N ASN A 201 -6.96 -5.77 14.73
CA ASN A 201 -7.22 -7.15 15.10
C ASN A 201 -7.08 -8.04 13.86
N ARG A 202 -6.42 -9.20 14.01
CA ARG A 202 -6.22 -10.15 12.92
C ARG A 202 -7.54 -10.64 12.29
N ARG A 203 -8.62 -10.69 13.07
CA ARG A 203 -9.95 -11.03 12.56
C ARG A 203 -10.65 -9.86 11.85
N GLU A 204 -10.03 -8.69 11.84
CA GLU A 204 -10.54 -7.45 11.25
C GLU A 204 -9.58 -6.95 10.15
N MET A 205 -8.98 -7.87 9.39
CA MET A 205 -8.16 -7.59 8.20
C MET A 205 -8.33 -8.71 7.16
N ASN A 206 -8.24 -8.37 5.88
CA ASN A 206 -8.30 -9.33 4.78
C ASN A 206 -6.90 -9.85 4.45
N ILE A 207 -6.63 -11.11 4.78
CA ILE A 207 -5.36 -11.80 4.62
C ILE A 207 -5.63 -13.27 4.25
N TRP A 208 -4.61 -14.11 4.11
CA TRP A 208 -4.80 -15.53 3.83
C TRP A 208 -4.95 -16.35 5.13
N GLN A 209 -6.00 -17.18 5.23
CA GLN A 209 -6.15 -18.16 6.32
C GLN A 209 -6.04 -19.58 5.79
N GLY A 210 -5.25 -20.44 6.43
CA GLY A 210 -4.99 -21.80 5.95
C GLY A 210 -3.56 -21.97 5.43
N ILE A 211 -3.36 -22.95 4.55
CA ILE A 211 -2.04 -23.35 4.06
C ILE A 211 -1.74 -22.62 2.76
N PHE A 212 -0.93 -21.58 2.81
CA PHE A 212 -0.52 -20.85 1.61
C PHE A 212 0.51 -21.66 0.79
N PRO A 213 0.45 -21.69 -0.55
CA PRO A 213 -0.58 -21.15 -1.46
C PRO A 213 -1.74 -22.13 -1.79
N ILE A 214 -1.82 -23.26 -1.08
CA ILE A 214 -2.71 -24.40 -1.40
C ILE A 214 -4.19 -24.12 -1.11
N SER A 215 -4.51 -23.67 0.10
CA SER A 215 -5.88 -23.56 0.60
C SER A 215 -6.10 -22.29 1.41
N ASN A 216 -7.10 -21.51 1.00
CA ASN A 216 -7.61 -20.37 1.75
C ASN A 216 -8.97 -20.74 2.36
N ASN A 217 -9.05 -20.77 3.69
CA ASN A 217 -10.24 -21.06 4.48
C ASN A 217 -11.30 -19.95 4.39
N ARG A 218 -10.91 -18.72 4.01
CA ARG A 218 -11.79 -17.55 3.90
C ARG A 218 -12.50 -17.23 5.21
N ASP A 219 -11.81 -17.38 6.33
CA ASP A 219 -12.36 -17.06 7.66
C ASP A 219 -12.70 -15.57 7.78
N ASP A 220 -12.04 -14.73 6.99
CA ASP A 220 -12.32 -13.30 6.84
C ASP A 220 -13.40 -12.98 5.78
N GLY A 221 -13.95 -13.99 5.11
CA GLY A 221 -14.99 -13.86 4.11
C GLY A 221 -14.52 -13.56 2.68
N PHE A 222 -13.20 -13.45 2.42
CA PHE A 222 -12.67 -13.08 1.12
C PHE A 222 -11.56 -13.99 0.61
N VAL A 223 -11.45 -14.10 -0.71
CA VAL A 223 -10.34 -14.80 -1.41
C VAL A 223 -9.37 -13.81 -2.02
N LYS A 224 -9.92 -12.73 -2.57
CA LYS A 224 -9.18 -11.61 -3.18
C LYS A 224 -9.49 -10.35 -2.37
N THR A 225 -9.52 -9.19 -3.00
CA THR A 225 -9.85 -7.92 -2.35
C THR A 225 -11.25 -7.92 -1.73
N ASN A 226 -11.40 -7.17 -0.63
CA ASN A 226 -12.69 -6.77 -0.04
C ASN A 226 -13.00 -5.30 -0.40
N PRO A 227 -14.27 -4.85 -0.32
CA PRO A 227 -14.60 -3.44 -0.42
C PRO A 227 -13.81 -2.62 0.60
N VAL A 228 -13.34 -1.44 0.22
CA VAL A 228 -12.73 -0.53 1.20
C VAL A 228 -13.75 -0.19 2.29
N LYS A 229 -13.26 0.04 3.51
CA LYS A 229 -14.10 0.26 4.70
C LYS A 229 -15.00 -0.92 5.11
N TYR A 230 -14.66 -2.14 4.69
CA TYR A 230 -15.36 -3.33 5.17
C TYR A 230 -15.09 -3.59 6.67
N TYR A 231 -13.81 -3.57 7.07
CA TYR A 231 -13.40 -3.67 8.46
C TYR A 231 -13.34 -2.29 9.15
N LYS A 232 -13.21 -2.30 10.48
CA LYS A 232 -13.10 -1.07 11.26
C LYS A 232 -11.84 -0.29 10.88
N PRO A 233 -11.89 1.06 10.91
CA PRO A 233 -10.68 1.84 10.76
C PRO A 233 -9.78 1.67 11.98
N ASN A 234 -8.51 2.02 11.81
CA ASN A 234 -7.59 2.18 12.92
C ASN A 234 -7.97 3.40 13.80
N ASN A 235 -7.25 3.63 14.89
CA ASN A 235 -7.58 4.67 15.88
C ASN A 235 -7.54 6.12 15.35
N ILE A 236 -6.96 6.34 14.16
CA ILE A 236 -6.95 7.65 13.49
C ILE A 236 -7.89 7.71 12.28
N GLY A 237 -8.73 6.69 12.07
CA GLY A 237 -9.76 6.69 11.04
C GLY A 237 -9.32 6.19 9.67
N LEU A 238 -8.14 5.54 9.54
CA LEU A 238 -7.69 4.95 8.28
C LEU A 238 -8.10 3.49 8.18
N TYR A 239 -8.58 3.11 7.00
CA TYR A 239 -8.99 1.74 6.68
C TYR A 239 -7.90 1.02 5.90
N ASP A 240 -7.94 -0.30 5.96
CA ASP A 240 -7.13 -1.19 5.13
C ASP A 240 -5.61 -0.92 5.21
N MET A 241 -5.11 -0.38 6.34
CA MET A 241 -3.67 -0.19 6.57
C MET A 241 -2.91 -1.52 6.76
N ALA A 242 -3.63 -2.63 6.93
CA ALA A 242 -3.08 -3.96 7.11
C ALA A 242 -3.95 -4.97 6.33
N GLY A 243 -3.36 -5.64 5.34
CA GLY A 243 -4.06 -6.56 4.45
C GLY A 243 -4.81 -5.86 3.30
N ASN A 244 -5.76 -6.58 2.70
CA ASN A 244 -6.46 -6.21 1.47
C ASN A 244 -5.50 -6.07 0.27
N VAL A 245 -4.80 -4.96 0.12
CA VAL A 245 -3.82 -4.76 -0.97
C VAL A 245 -2.53 -4.15 -0.45
N TRP A 246 -1.41 -4.56 -1.04
CA TRP A 246 -0.16 -3.80 -0.89
C TRP A 246 -0.37 -2.40 -1.43
N GLU A 247 0.30 -1.42 -0.84
CA GLU A 247 0.17 -0.04 -1.25
C GLU A 247 1.51 0.54 -1.68
N TRP A 248 1.55 1.09 -2.89
CA TRP A 248 2.68 1.86 -3.38
C TRP A 248 2.97 3.07 -2.51
N VAL A 249 4.24 3.26 -2.18
CA VAL A 249 4.78 4.50 -1.61
C VAL A 249 5.76 5.14 -2.60
N ARG A 250 6.14 6.39 -2.34
CA ARG A 250 7.04 7.15 -3.23
C ARG A 250 8.47 6.60 -3.25
N ASP A 251 8.95 6.03 -2.17
CA ASP A 251 10.37 5.78 -1.93
C ASP A 251 10.97 4.71 -2.86
N TRP A 252 12.21 4.94 -3.29
CA TRP A 252 13.05 3.88 -3.86
C TRP A 252 13.44 2.88 -2.78
N TYR A 253 13.53 1.60 -3.13
CA TYR A 253 13.96 0.58 -2.20
C TYR A 253 15.48 0.48 -2.12
N ARG A 254 16.00 0.48 -0.89
CA ARG A 254 17.29 -0.08 -0.53
C ARG A 254 17.16 -0.86 0.78
N PRO A 255 17.94 -1.94 0.97
CA PRO A 255 17.91 -2.69 2.23
C PRO A 255 18.49 -1.90 3.40
N ASN A 256 19.39 -0.94 3.15
CA ASN A 256 20.08 -0.17 4.18
C ASN A 256 19.51 1.25 4.41
N THR A 257 18.34 1.59 3.82
CA THR A 257 17.75 2.94 3.93
C THR A 257 17.66 3.43 5.38
N TYR A 258 17.29 2.55 6.32
CA TYR A 258 17.02 2.94 7.72
C TYR A 258 18.29 3.30 8.51
N SER A 259 19.46 2.89 8.01
CA SER A 259 20.77 3.22 8.56
C SER A 259 21.30 4.59 8.10
N ILE A 260 20.68 5.21 7.09
CA ILE A 260 21.11 6.52 6.56
C ILE A 260 20.70 7.61 7.55
N GLN A 261 21.69 8.28 8.17
CA GLN A 261 21.44 9.19 9.29
C GLN A 261 20.89 10.57 8.89
N ASP A 262 21.16 11.04 7.67
CA ASP A 262 20.78 12.40 7.25
C ASP A 262 19.29 12.54 6.86
N GLN A 263 18.54 11.44 6.84
CA GLN A 263 17.13 11.41 6.45
C GLN A 263 16.21 11.16 7.65
N ARG A 264 16.23 12.07 8.64
CA ARG A 264 15.45 11.90 9.89
C ARG A 264 14.25 12.83 10.00
N LYS A 265 14.24 13.96 9.27
CA LYS A 265 13.11 14.88 9.19
C LYS A 265 12.51 14.80 7.78
N ASN A 266 11.22 14.44 7.67
CA ASN A 266 10.53 14.22 6.40
C ASN A 266 11.35 13.40 5.39
N PRO A 267 11.82 12.19 5.75
CA PRO A 267 12.57 11.36 4.81
C PRO A 267 11.78 11.11 3.54
N LEU A 268 12.46 11.26 2.40
CA LEU A 268 11.91 11.03 1.06
C LEU A 268 12.40 9.70 0.45
N GLY A 269 13.18 8.93 1.22
CA GLY A 269 13.86 7.72 0.77
C GLY A 269 15.20 8.00 0.08
N PRO A 270 15.90 6.94 -0.35
CA PRO A 270 17.16 7.07 -1.07
C PRO A 270 16.94 7.63 -2.48
N ASN A 271 17.94 8.30 -3.04
CA ASN A 271 17.87 8.89 -4.39
C ASN A 271 17.97 7.84 -5.51
N SER A 272 18.29 6.59 -5.19
CA SER A 272 18.38 5.49 -6.16
C SER A 272 18.00 4.15 -5.52
N SER A 273 17.56 3.23 -6.36
CA SER A 273 17.24 1.85 -5.95
C SER A 273 18.48 0.98 -5.85
N TYR A 274 18.44 -0.02 -4.98
CA TYR A 274 19.35 -1.16 -4.99
C TYR A 274 18.71 -2.35 -4.25
N ASP A 275 18.53 -3.46 -4.95
CA ASP A 275 18.17 -4.75 -4.35
C ASP A 275 19.32 -5.75 -4.61
N PRO A 276 20.00 -6.30 -3.58
CA PRO A 276 21.10 -7.22 -3.78
C PRO A 276 20.72 -8.51 -4.50
N PHE A 277 19.42 -8.88 -4.51
CA PHE A 277 18.94 -10.07 -5.22
C PHE A 277 18.70 -9.82 -6.71
N GLU A 278 18.44 -8.57 -7.11
CA GLU A 278 18.20 -8.15 -8.49
C GLU A 278 18.84 -6.78 -8.74
N PRO A 279 20.18 -6.69 -8.74
CA PRO A 279 20.90 -5.41 -8.67
C PRO A 279 20.71 -4.51 -9.89
N THR A 280 20.27 -5.06 -11.01
CA THR A 280 19.98 -4.35 -12.27
C THR A 280 18.53 -3.87 -12.37
N VAL A 281 17.64 -4.35 -11.50
CA VAL A 281 16.22 -4.02 -11.55
C VAL A 281 15.90 -2.96 -10.49
N PRO A 282 15.50 -1.73 -10.87
CA PRO A 282 15.08 -0.73 -9.91
C PRO A 282 13.79 -1.17 -9.21
N LYS A 283 13.66 -0.91 -7.91
CA LYS A 283 12.53 -1.32 -7.08
C LYS A 283 11.98 -0.13 -6.28
N ARG A 284 10.66 0.00 -6.25
CA ARG A 284 9.94 0.91 -5.35
C ARG A 284 9.40 0.14 -4.16
N VAL A 285 9.19 0.84 -3.04
CA VAL A 285 8.67 0.22 -1.82
C VAL A 285 7.14 0.08 -1.89
N THR A 286 6.63 -1.04 -1.38
CA THR A 286 5.21 -1.23 -1.05
C THR A 286 5.04 -1.56 0.44
N ARG A 287 3.90 -1.18 1.01
CA ARG A 287 3.58 -1.33 2.44
C ARG A 287 2.21 -1.97 2.66
N GLY A 288 1.96 -2.53 3.84
CA GLY A 288 0.62 -2.94 4.30
C GLY A 288 0.23 -4.40 4.12
N GLY A 289 0.92 -5.19 3.29
CA GLY A 289 0.49 -6.56 3.02
C GLY A 289 -0.78 -6.63 2.17
N SER A 290 -1.26 -7.82 1.86
CA SER A 290 -2.44 -8.02 1.02
C SER A 290 -3.27 -9.22 1.47
N PHE A 291 -4.36 -9.50 0.76
CA PHE A 291 -5.17 -10.72 0.91
C PHE A 291 -4.39 -12.03 0.72
N LEU A 292 -3.16 -11.99 0.17
CA LEU A 292 -2.28 -13.16 0.03
C LEU A 292 -1.31 -13.34 1.22
N CYS A 293 -1.22 -12.39 2.14
CA CYS A 293 -0.28 -12.47 3.26
C CYS A 293 -0.72 -13.50 4.30
N ASN A 294 0.22 -14.25 4.88
CA ASN A 294 -0.01 -15.12 6.03
C ASN A 294 1.23 -15.20 6.94
N ASP A 295 1.06 -15.68 8.17
CA ASP A 295 2.16 -15.73 9.14
C ASP A 295 3.29 -16.67 8.75
N GLN A 296 2.97 -17.73 8.01
CA GLN A 296 3.92 -18.78 7.66
C GLN A 296 4.94 -18.28 6.63
N TYR A 297 4.49 -17.48 5.66
CA TYR A 297 5.32 -17.09 4.54
C TYR A 297 5.54 -15.57 4.47
N CYS A 298 4.48 -14.77 4.62
CA CYS A 298 4.56 -13.31 4.46
C CYS A 298 3.70 -12.57 5.49
N ALA A 299 4.29 -12.22 6.63
CA ALA A 299 3.69 -11.32 7.63
C ALA A 299 3.81 -9.83 7.20
N GLY A 300 3.44 -9.54 5.95
CA GLY A 300 3.51 -8.21 5.33
C GLY A 300 2.52 -7.19 5.88
N TYR A 301 1.48 -7.66 6.57
CA TYR A 301 0.44 -6.84 7.21
C TYR A 301 0.92 -6.10 8.48
N ARG A 302 2.14 -6.36 8.95
CA ARG A 302 2.72 -5.63 10.08
C ARG A 302 3.04 -4.20 9.62
N PRO A 303 2.78 -3.16 10.44
CA PRO A 303 3.09 -1.78 10.07
C PRO A 303 4.55 -1.55 9.66
N THR A 304 5.51 -2.30 10.21
CA THR A 304 6.94 -2.17 9.91
C THR A 304 7.39 -2.99 8.70
N ALA A 305 6.55 -3.91 8.21
CA ALA A 305 6.90 -4.71 7.06
C ALA A 305 6.90 -3.85 5.80
N ARG A 306 7.93 -4.06 4.99
CA ARG A 306 8.14 -3.42 3.70
C ARG A 306 8.36 -4.47 2.63
N MET A 307 7.81 -4.27 1.45
CA MET A 307 8.11 -5.10 0.29
C MET A 307 8.59 -4.19 -0.83
N LYS A 308 9.05 -4.80 -1.91
CA LYS A 308 9.59 -4.10 -3.05
C LYS A 308 9.30 -4.87 -4.32
N THR A 309 9.01 -4.15 -5.40
CA THR A 309 8.92 -4.69 -6.75
C THR A 309 9.27 -3.58 -7.75
N SER A 310 9.50 -3.94 -9.01
CA SER A 310 9.86 -2.95 -10.02
C SER A 310 8.70 -1.98 -10.27
N PRO A 311 8.98 -0.70 -10.54
CA PRO A 311 7.94 0.33 -10.64
C PRO A 311 6.97 0.14 -11.82
N ASP A 312 7.39 -0.61 -12.84
CA ASP A 312 6.61 -1.03 -14.02
C ASP A 312 5.78 -2.29 -13.77
N THR A 313 6.03 -3.04 -12.69
CA THR A 313 5.24 -4.24 -12.38
C THR A 313 3.87 -3.87 -11.82
N SER A 314 2.83 -4.46 -12.40
CA SER A 314 1.47 -4.47 -11.87
C SER A 314 1.12 -5.85 -11.32
N LEU A 315 0.43 -5.91 -10.17
CA LEU A 315 0.05 -7.17 -9.52
C LEU A 315 -1.42 -7.15 -9.08
N GLU A 316 -2.06 -8.31 -9.06
CA GLU A 316 -3.47 -8.45 -8.64
C GLU A 316 -3.76 -8.09 -7.17
N HIS A 317 -2.71 -7.93 -6.37
CA HIS A 317 -2.79 -7.66 -4.94
C HIS A 317 -2.13 -6.33 -4.53
N THR A 318 -1.83 -5.45 -5.48
CA THR A 318 -1.16 -4.16 -5.23
C THR A 318 -1.99 -3.01 -5.77
N GLY A 319 -2.32 -2.08 -4.89
CA GLY A 319 -2.95 -0.78 -5.17
C GLY A 319 -2.14 0.34 -4.56
N PHE A 320 -2.81 1.43 -4.16
CA PHE A 320 -2.16 2.59 -3.56
C PHE A 320 -3.16 3.50 -2.84
N ARG A 321 -2.63 4.48 -2.11
CA ARG A 321 -3.39 5.56 -1.48
C ARG A 321 -2.66 6.90 -1.69
N CYS A 322 -3.35 8.01 -1.51
CA CYS A 322 -2.80 9.33 -1.82
C CYS A 322 -2.60 10.19 -0.56
N ILE A 323 -1.74 11.20 -0.66
CA ILE A 323 -1.53 12.21 0.36
C ILE A 323 -1.58 13.62 -0.22
N MET A 324 -1.77 14.60 0.66
CA MET A 324 -1.48 16.01 0.42
C MET A 324 -0.72 16.59 1.61
N THR A 325 0.22 17.47 1.35
CA THR A 325 0.76 18.38 2.36
C THR A 325 -0.34 19.33 2.86
N GLU A 326 -0.13 19.94 4.03
CA GLU A 326 -1.02 20.98 4.53
C GLU A 326 -1.15 22.15 3.53
N GLN A 327 -0.05 22.52 2.87
CA GLN A 327 -0.05 23.59 1.87
C GLN A 327 -0.90 23.23 0.63
N GLN A 328 -0.78 22.01 0.10
CA GLN A 328 -1.62 21.53 -1.02
C GLN A 328 -3.09 21.57 -0.64
N MET A 329 -3.45 21.07 0.55
CA MET A 329 -4.84 21.10 1.02
C MET A 329 -5.36 22.52 1.20
N ASN A 330 -4.57 23.43 1.79
CA ASN A 330 -4.98 24.82 1.95
C ASN A 330 -5.17 25.53 0.60
N LYS A 331 -4.37 25.18 -0.42
CA LYS A 331 -4.55 25.69 -1.79
C LYS A 331 -5.82 25.13 -2.42
N TYR A 332 -6.12 23.85 -2.19
CA TYR A 332 -7.34 23.21 -2.66
C TYR A 332 -8.60 23.86 -2.06
N LEU A 333 -8.63 24.06 -0.74
CA LEU A 333 -9.76 24.66 -0.01
C LEU A 333 -9.98 26.15 -0.29
N LYS A 334 -8.99 26.85 -0.87
CA LYS A 334 -9.14 28.26 -1.30
C LYS A 334 -9.73 28.39 -2.70
N LYS A 335 -9.65 27.34 -3.51
CA LYS A 335 -10.12 27.32 -4.90
C LYS A 335 -11.57 26.84 -5.05
N ASN A 336 -12.10 26.16 -4.04
CA ASN A 336 -13.43 25.53 -4.02
C ASN A 336 -14.19 26.01 -2.78
#